data_AF-A0A6M0RIK5-F1
#
_entry.id   AF-A0A6M0RIK5-F1
#
_cell.length_a   1.000
_cell.length_b   1.000
_cell.length_c   1.000
_cell.angle_alpha   90.00
_cell.angle_beta   90.00
_cell.angle_gamma   90.00
#
_symmetry.space_group_name_H-M   'P 1'
#
loop_
_entity.id
_entity.type
_entity.pdbx_description
1 polymer ?
#
loop_
_entity_poly.entity_id
_entity_poly.type
_entity_poly.pdbx_seq_one_letter_code
_entity_poly.pdbx_strand_id
1 'polypeptide(L)'
;MDVMNRQRLSDWVKREVESGLSLSALGRRIGITTQSLSDWRDQKVASLRSDKLQALAAYKGQSIEQVCYWLDIPPPADAGLIGNVDQLATRVAAMEARLSVVERDLKTALQILDDVADQASSCVLRPSRLAIALQDELFEKYLDLRTLEGQQKFVESASQALEGDRLQARKVMLQLIGSTLIKDTDYPIVAQVMRAILGPKWTMLHLVQLADKMPTD
;
A
#
# COMPACT_ATOMS: atom_id res chain seq x y z
N MET A 1 7.02 49.79 -8.71
CA MET A 1 7.59 49.40 -7.40
C MET A 1 6.41 48.95 -6.58
N ASP A 2 6.11 47.66 -6.62
CA ASP A 2 4.88 47.14 -6.02
C ASP A 2 5.12 46.91 -4.53
N VAL A 3 4.38 47.66 -3.72
CA VAL A 3 4.59 47.77 -2.28
C VAL A 3 3.73 46.72 -1.60
N MET A 4 4.37 45.70 -1.03
CA MET A 4 3.72 44.71 -0.16
C MET A 4 2.81 45.40 0.87
N ASN A 5 1.63 44.83 1.11
CA ASN A 5 0.68 45.34 2.09
C ASN A 5 1.14 45.04 3.53
N ARG A 6 2.08 45.85 4.01
CA ARG A 6 2.69 45.76 5.35
C ARG A 6 1.68 45.90 6.48
N GLN A 7 0.62 46.66 6.26
CA GLN A 7 -0.45 46.88 7.23
C GLN A 7 -1.21 45.57 7.50
N ARG A 8 -1.61 44.84 6.45
CA ARG A 8 -2.29 43.53 6.59
C ARG A 8 -1.44 42.51 7.34
N LEU A 9 -0.13 42.48 7.07
CA LEU A 9 0.80 41.59 7.76
C LEU A 9 0.92 41.97 9.25
N SER A 10 1.11 43.26 9.56
CA SER A 10 1.17 43.79 10.93
C SER A 10 -0.11 43.45 11.72
N ASP A 11 -1.28 43.70 11.13
CA ASP A 11 -2.57 43.51 11.80
C ASP A 11 -2.90 42.04 12.00
N TRP A 12 -2.41 41.16 11.13
CA TRP A 12 -2.48 39.72 11.36
C TRP A 12 -1.59 39.30 12.53
N VAL A 13 -0.32 39.74 12.60
CA VAL A 13 0.56 39.41 13.74
C VAL A 13 -0.03 39.90 15.06
N LYS A 14 -0.61 41.10 15.09
CA LYS A 14 -1.28 41.63 16.29
C LYS A 14 -2.46 40.76 16.73
N ARG A 15 -3.33 40.35 15.80
CA ARG A 15 -4.47 39.46 16.08
C ARG A 15 -4.04 38.08 16.61
N GLU A 16 -2.98 37.50 16.05
CA GLU A 16 -2.44 36.22 16.54
C GLU A 16 -1.84 36.36 17.94
N VAL A 17 -1.34 37.54 18.31
CA VAL A 17 -0.83 37.80 19.67
C VAL A 17 -1.98 38.06 20.65
N GLU A 18 -2.99 38.80 20.22
CA GLU A 18 -4.22 39.06 21.00
C GLU A 18 -5.03 37.79 21.28
N SER A 19 -4.93 36.77 20.42
CA SER A 19 -5.56 35.46 20.63
C SER A 19 -4.87 34.60 21.70
N GLY A 20 -3.81 35.13 22.35
CA GLY A 20 -3.15 34.51 23.50
C GLY A 20 -1.80 33.85 23.19
N LEU A 21 -1.30 33.94 21.95
CA LEU A 21 0.04 33.45 21.61
C LEU A 21 1.09 34.54 21.87
N SER A 22 2.12 34.25 22.68
CA SER A 22 3.29 35.13 22.72
C SER A 22 4.00 35.16 21.36
N LEU A 23 4.66 36.27 21.02
CA LEU A 23 5.46 36.37 19.78
C LEU A 23 6.49 35.24 19.65
N SER A 24 7.05 34.74 20.76
CA SER A 24 7.98 33.60 20.73
C SER A 24 7.29 32.28 20.37
N ALA A 25 6.06 32.08 20.84
CA ALA A 25 5.26 30.89 20.55
C ALA A 25 4.79 30.90 19.10
N LEU A 26 4.33 32.05 18.62
CA LEU A 26 3.97 32.26 17.22
C LEU A 26 5.16 32.01 16.28
N GLY A 27 6.35 32.53 16.64
CA GLY A 27 7.58 32.31 15.87
C GLY A 27 7.94 30.84 15.75
N ARG A 28 7.87 30.09 16.85
CA ARG A 28 8.09 28.63 16.83
C ARG A 28 7.07 27.89 15.98
N ARG A 29 5.80 28.30 16.01
CA ARG A 29 4.74 27.65 15.22
C ARG A 29 4.85 27.88 13.73
N ILE A 30 5.29 29.07 13.32
CA ILE A 30 5.49 29.40 11.91
C ILE A 30 6.87 28.92 11.42
N GLY A 31 7.84 28.71 12.33
CA GLY A 31 9.23 28.39 11.97
C GLY A 31 10.05 29.64 11.63
N ILE A 32 9.73 30.79 12.23
CA ILE A 32 10.37 32.09 11.98
C ILE A 32 10.87 32.69 13.30
N THR A 33 11.98 33.43 13.24
CA THR A 33 12.56 34.07 14.43
C THR A 33 11.62 35.11 15.04
N THR A 34 11.63 35.23 16.37
CA THR A 34 10.83 36.23 17.10
C THR A 34 11.15 37.66 16.64
N GLN A 35 12.41 37.94 16.30
CA GLN A 35 12.82 39.22 15.74
C GLN A 35 12.12 39.52 14.40
N SER A 36 12.06 38.53 13.49
CA SER A 36 11.36 38.70 12.21
C SER A 36 9.87 38.98 12.42
N LEU A 37 9.21 38.34 13.38
CA LEU A 37 7.81 38.65 13.72
C LEU A 37 7.64 40.05 14.32
N SER A 38 8.59 40.52 15.13
CA SER A 38 8.58 41.90 15.62
C SER A 38 8.70 42.89 14.47
N ASP A 39 9.58 42.61 13.50
CA ASP A 39 9.76 43.46 12.32
C ASP A 39 8.50 43.47 11.43
N TRP A 40 7.75 42.37 11.38
CA TRP A 40 6.45 42.29 10.69
C TRP A 40 5.38 43.13 11.38
N ARG A 41 5.28 43.00 12.71
CA ARG A 41 4.36 43.78 13.55
C ARG A 41 4.63 45.27 13.46
N ASP A 42 5.90 45.66 13.44
CA ASP A 42 6.34 47.06 13.41
C ASP A 42 6.44 47.63 11.98
N GLN A 43 5.99 46.88 10.96
CA GLN A 43 5.99 47.27 9.54
C GLN A 43 7.38 47.61 8.95
N LYS A 44 8.44 47.08 9.56
CA LYS A 44 9.85 47.31 9.17
C LYS A 44 10.28 46.49 7.95
N VAL A 45 9.49 45.48 7.56
CA VAL A 45 9.83 44.60 6.44
C VAL A 45 9.26 45.12 5.13
N ALA A 46 10.13 45.39 4.16
CA ALA A 46 9.76 45.85 2.83
C ALA A 46 9.27 44.72 1.90
N SER A 47 9.80 43.50 2.04
CA SER A 47 9.41 42.32 1.27
C SER A 47 9.65 41.03 2.05
N LEU A 48 8.86 39.99 1.76
CA LEU A 48 9.06 38.65 2.30
C LEU A 48 9.82 37.77 1.29
N ARG A 49 10.81 37.03 1.79
CA ARG A 49 11.51 35.99 1.03
C ARG A 49 10.62 34.74 0.88
N SER A 50 10.90 33.91 -0.11
CA SER A 50 10.11 32.72 -0.45
C SER A 50 9.96 31.72 0.70
N ASP A 51 11.01 31.53 1.50
CA ASP A 51 11.02 30.71 2.72
C ASP A 51 10.00 31.20 3.77
N LYS A 52 9.93 32.51 3.97
CA LYS A 52 8.99 33.15 4.90
C LYS A 52 7.55 33.10 4.39
N LEU A 53 7.34 33.20 3.08
CA LEU A 53 6.03 33.03 2.45
C LEU A 53 5.54 31.59 2.55
N GLN A 54 6.42 30.60 2.37
CA GLN A 54 6.11 29.18 2.54
C GLN A 54 5.73 28.86 3.99
N ALA A 55 6.52 29.31 4.95
CA ALA A 55 6.25 29.15 6.37
C ALA A 55 4.88 29.74 6.77
N LEU A 56 4.56 30.92 6.23
CA LEU A 56 3.29 31.59 6.44
C LEU A 56 2.11 30.87 5.76
N ALA A 57 2.31 30.37 4.54
CA ALA A 57 1.33 29.57 3.80
C ALA A 57 0.99 28.26 4.53
N ALA A 58 2.02 27.54 4.99
CA ALA A 58 1.88 26.33 5.78
C ALA A 58 1.11 26.59 7.09
N TYR A 59 1.45 27.65 7.83
CA TYR A 59 0.75 28.01 9.07
C TYR A 59 -0.73 28.36 8.83
N LYS A 60 -1.04 29.08 7.75
CA LYS A 60 -2.41 29.47 7.39
C LYS A 60 -3.22 28.36 6.72
N GLY A 61 -2.59 27.24 6.35
CA GLY A 61 -3.23 26.18 5.56
C GLY A 61 -3.65 26.65 4.15
N GLN A 62 -2.91 27.60 3.57
CA GLN A 62 -3.22 28.24 2.29
C GLN A 62 -2.10 27.99 1.28
N SER A 63 -2.37 28.15 -0.01
CA SER A 63 -1.30 28.12 -1.03
C SER A 63 -0.44 29.39 -0.95
N ILE A 64 0.82 29.30 -1.42
CA ILE A 64 1.71 30.46 -1.50
C ILE A 64 1.08 31.57 -2.34
N GLU A 65 0.38 31.22 -3.43
CA GLU A 65 -0.36 32.16 -4.27
C GLU A 65 -1.44 32.92 -3.51
N GLN A 66 -2.21 32.23 -2.67
CA GLN A 66 -3.24 32.86 -1.83
C GLN A 66 -2.64 33.82 -0.80
N VAL A 67 -1.49 33.47 -0.21
CA VAL A 67 -0.76 34.34 0.71
C VAL A 67 -0.16 35.55 -0.02
N CYS A 68 0.39 35.35 -1.22
CA CYS A 68 0.91 36.42 -2.06
C CYS A 68 -0.20 37.41 -2.46
N TYR A 69 -1.36 36.90 -2.89
CA TYR A 69 -2.54 37.71 -3.18
C TYR A 69 -3.01 38.47 -1.93
N TRP A 70 -3.06 37.80 -0.78
CA TRP A 70 -3.44 38.45 0.49
C TRP A 70 -2.50 39.60 0.88
N LEU A 71 -1.21 39.48 0.59
CA LEU A 71 -0.18 40.49 0.87
C LEU A 71 0.02 41.51 -0.26
N ASP A 72 -0.79 41.45 -1.32
CA ASP A 72 -0.68 42.27 -2.53
C ASP A 72 0.74 42.21 -3.14
N ILE A 73 1.38 41.03 -3.16
CA ILE A 73 2.68 40.78 -3.80
C ILE A 73 2.53 39.81 -4.98
N PRO A 74 3.32 39.97 -6.06
CA PRO A 74 3.31 39.02 -7.15
C PRO A 74 3.77 37.63 -6.65
N PRO A 75 3.11 36.54 -7.07
CA PRO A 75 3.53 35.20 -6.69
C PRO A 75 4.94 34.93 -7.25
N PRO A 76 5.86 34.34 -6.45
CA PRO A 76 7.17 33.95 -6.97
C PRO A 76 6.98 32.86 -8.03
N ALA A 77 7.82 32.88 -9.08
CA ALA A 77 7.75 31.94 -10.20
C ALA A 77 7.76 30.45 -9.76
N ASP A 78 8.31 30.19 -8.58
CA ASP A 78 8.50 28.85 -8.02
C ASP A 78 7.36 28.40 -7.08
N ALA A 79 6.32 29.23 -6.86
CA ALA A 79 5.25 28.97 -5.88
C ALA A 79 4.45 27.68 -6.15
N GLY A 80 4.30 27.31 -7.43
CA GLY A 80 3.62 26.08 -7.83
C GLY A 80 4.47 24.81 -7.68
N LEU A 81 5.79 24.90 -7.52
CA LEU A 81 6.67 23.73 -7.56
C LEU A 81 6.64 22.91 -6.27
N ILE A 82 6.44 23.53 -5.11
CA ILE A 82 6.63 22.85 -3.82
C ILE A 82 5.42 22.01 -3.41
N GLY A 83 4.19 22.52 -3.61
CA GLY A 83 2.98 21.72 -3.43
C GLY A 83 2.91 20.52 -4.39
N ASN A 84 3.53 20.65 -5.57
CA ASN A 84 3.66 19.58 -6.53
C ASN A 84 4.68 18.52 -6.10
N VAL A 85 5.74 18.88 -5.37
CA VAL A 85 6.76 17.92 -4.92
C VAL A 85 6.21 16.94 -3.88
N ASP A 86 5.45 17.40 -2.88
CA ASP A 86 4.85 16.51 -1.88
C ASP A 86 3.78 15.59 -2.48
N GLN A 87 2.97 16.13 -3.40
CA GLN A 87 2.01 15.33 -4.16
C GLN A 87 2.71 14.32 -5.08
N LEU A 88 3.81 14.72 -5.73
CA LEU A 88 4.59 13.84 -6.59
C LEU A 88 5.27 12.73 -5.78
N ALA A 89 5.85 13.05 -4.62
CA ALA A 89 6.44 12.07 -3.71
C ALA A 89 5.40 11.03 -3.25
N THR A 90 4.19 11.48 -2.89
CA THR A 90 3.09 10.59 -2.52
C THR A 90 2.67 9.68 -3.69
N ARG A 91 2.61 10.23 -4.90
CA ARG A 91 2.28 9.45 -6.11
C ARG A 91 3.37 8.45 -6.47
N VAL A 92 4.64 8.83 -6.32
CA VAL A 92 5.79 7.94 -6.54
C VAL A 92 5.75 6.78 -5.54
N ALA A 93 5.57 7.05 -4.24
CA ALA A 93 5.44 6.00 -3.23
C ALA A 93 4.26 5.05 -3.52
N ALA A 94 3.11 5.59 -3.95
CA ALA A 94 1.96 4.78 -4.35
C ALA A 94 2.26 3.92 -5.61
N MET A 95 3.03 4.45 -6.57
CA MET A 95 3.45 3.69 -7.74
C MET A 95 4.47 2.61 -7.40
N GLU A 96 5.44 2.89 -6.54
CA GLU A 96 6.42 1.89 -6.04
C GLU A 96 5.72 0.75 -5.30
N ALA A 97 4.75 1.06 -4.44
CA ALA A 97 3.95 0.05 -3.76
C ALA A 97 3.21 -0.84 -4.77
N ARG A 98 2.59 -0.24 -5.80
CA ARG A 98 1.91 -1.00 -6.88
C ARG A 98 2.87 -1.84 -7.71
N LEU A 99 4.06 -1.33 -8.03
CA LEU A 99 5.09 -2.08 -8.76
C LEU A 99 5.52 -3.32 -7.97
N SER A 100 5.74 -3.19 -6.66
CA SER A 100 6.13 -4.32 -5.81
C SER A 100 5.09 -5.46 -5.80
N VAL A 101 3.80 -5.11 -5.89
CA VAL A 101 2.71 -6.10 -5.99
C VAL A 101 2.75 -6.77 -7.34
N VAL A 102 2.85 -6.00 -8.43
CA VAL A 102 2.91 -6.53 -9.80
C VAL A 102 4.12 -7.44 -10.01
N GLU A 103 5.29 -7.09 -9.47
CA GLU A 103 6.49 -7.92 -9.57
C GLU A 103 6.33 -9.26 -8.83
N ARG A 104 5.70 -9.25 -7.65
CA ARG A 104 5.38 -10.47 -6.90
C ARG A 104 4.38 -11.35 -7.66
N ASP A 105 3.35 -10.73 -8.23
CA ASP A 105 2.32 -11.41 -9.01
C ASP A 105 2.92 -12.04 -10.28
N LEU A 106 3.77 -11.28 -10.98
CA LEU A 106 4.47 -11.75 -12.18
C LEU A 106 5.37 -12.94 -11.88
N LYS A 107 6.16 -12.86 -10.80
CA LYS A 107 7.01 -13.97 -10.36
C LYS A 107 6.19 -15.22 -10.05
N THR A 108 5.04 -15.06 -9.40
CA THR A 108 4.14 -16.18 -9.08
C THR A 108 3.54 -16.79 -10.34
N ALA A 109 3.07 -15.96 -11.28
CA ALA A 109 2.51 -16.42 -12.55
C ALA A 109 3.54 -17.16 -13.41
N LEU A 110 4.78 -16.63 -13.50
CA LEU A 110 5.87 -17.28 -14.20
C LEU A 110 6.22 -18.64 -13.57
N GLN A 111 6.27 -18.74 -12.24
CA GLN A 111 6.51 -20.00 -11.55
C GLN A 111 5.42 -21.04 -11.84
N ILE A 112 4.14 -20.62 -11.89
CA ILE A 112 3.03 -21.51 -12.24
C ILE A 112 3.19 -22.01 -13.68
N LEU A 113 3.54 -21.13 -14.62
CA LEU A 113 3.73 -21.51 -16.02
C LEU A 113 4.89 -22.50 -16.20
N ASP A 114 5.99 -22.27 -15.48
CA ASP A 114 7.16 -23.16 -15.49
C ASP A 114 6.80 -24.55 -14.93
N ASP A 115 6.13 -24.59 -13.77
CA ASP A 115 5.68 -25.84 -13.13
C ASP A 115 4.72 -26.63 -14.05
N VAL A 116 3.83 -25.94 -14.79
CA VAL A 116 2.91 -26.56 -15.75
C VAL A 116 3.65 -27.05 -16.99
N ALA A 117 4.63 -26.29 -17.51
CA ALA A 117 5.41 -26.66 -18.69
C ALA A 117 6.31 -27.87 -18.42
N ASP A 118 6.94 -27.94 -17.24
CA ASP A 118 7.72 -29.09 -16.78
C ASP A 118 6.84 -30.34 -16.70
N GLN A 119 5.62 -30.22 -16.15
CA GLN A 119 4.70 -31.35 -16.08
C GLN A 119 4.18 -31.80 -17.45
N ALA A 120 3.85 -30.86 -18.33
CA ALA A 120 3.43 -31.17 -19.69
C ALA A 120 4.52 -31.94 -20.47
N SER A 121 5.78 -31.61 -20.22
CA SER A 121 6.95 -32.28 -20.80
C SER A 121 7.18 -33.68 -20.21
N SER A 122 6.72 -33.95 -18.98
CA SER A 122 6.85 -35.23 -18.28
C SER A 122 5.72 -36.26 -18.55
N CYS A 123 4.71 -35.91 -19.36
CA CYS A 123 3.57 -36.77 -19.74
C CYS A 123 2.67 -37.30 -18.60
N VAL A 124 2.80 -36.82 -17.34
CA VAL A 124 1.93 -37.26 -16.23
C VAL A 124 1.24 -36.06 -15.58
N LEU A 125 0.13 -35.62 -16.17
CA LEU A 125 -0.83 -34.72 -15.53
C LEU A 125 -1.78 -35.57 -14.68
N ARG A 126 -1.30 -36.05 -13.53
CA ARG A 126 -2.15 -36.73 -12.54
C ARG A 126 -1.97 -36.08 -11.17
N PRO A 127 -3.07 -35.82 -10.43
CA PRO A 127 -2.95 -35.37 -9.06
C PRO A 127 -2.20 -36.39 -8.22
N SER A 128 -1.37 -35.90 -7.30
CA SER A 128 -0.74 -36.76 -6.31
C SER A 128 -1.79 -37.45 -5.44
N ARG A 129 -1.45 -38.59 -4.82
CA ARG A 129 -2.38 -39.27 -3.89
C ARG A 129 -2.84 -38.35 -2.75
N LEU A 130 -1.94 -37.49 -2.27
CA LEU A 130 -2.28 -36.44 -1.30
C LEU A 130 -3.34 -35.49 -1.87
N ALA A 131 -3.14 -35.01 -3.10
CA ALA A 131 -4.07 -34.13 -3.77
C ALA A 131 -5.45 -34.77 -3.96
N ILE A 132 -5.49 -36.07 -4.28
CA ILE A 132 -6.75 -36.84 -4.37
C ILE A 132 -7.45 -36.89 -3.00
N ALA A 133 -6.73 -37.26 -1.93
CA ALA A 133 -7.32 -37.33 -0.59
C ALA A 133 -7.86 -35.96 -0.11
N LEU A 134 -7.17 -34.88 -0.46
CA LEU A 134 -7.64 -33.51 -0.19
C LEU A 134 -8.87 -33.14 -1.03
N GLN A 135 -8.92 -33.56 -2.30
CA GLN A 135 -10.10 -33.37 -3.14
C GLN A 135 -11.32 -34.10 -2.56
N ASP A 136 -11.16 -35.31 -2.02
CA ASP A 136 -12.25 -36.06 -1.41
C ASP A 136 -12.80 -35.34 -0.16
N GLU A 137 -11.93 -34.85 0.73
CA GLU A 137 -12.37 -34.09 1.91
C GLU A 137 -13.00 -32.74 1.54
N LEU A 138 -12.54 -32.10 0.45
CA LEU A 138 -13.18 -30.89 -0.09
C LEU A 138 -14.56 -31.18 -0.69
N PHE A 139 -14.71 -32.32 -1.36
CA PHE A 139 -15.98 -32.77 -1.91
C PHE A 139 -17.02 -32.98 -0.80
N GLU A 140 -16.63 -33.53 0.35
CA GLU A 140 -17.50 -33.64 1.53
C GLU A 140 -17.96 -32.27 2.09
N LYS A 141 -17.23 -31.19 1.79
CA LYS A 141 -17.61 -29.80 2.10
C LYS A 141 -18.33 -29.10 0.95
N TYR A 142 -18.83 -29.85 -0.03
CA TYR A 142 -19.50 -29.32 -1.23
C TYR A 142 -18.60 -28.43 -2.11
N LEU A 143 -17.28 -28.64 -2.06
CA LEU A 143 -16.30 -27.98 -2.91
C LEU A 143 -15.73 -28.99 -3.92
N ASP A 144 -16.49 -29.24 -4.99
CA ASP A 144 -16.07 -30.17 -6.04
C ASP A 144 -15.12 -29.49 -7.05
N LEU A 145 -13.81 -29.71 -6.88
CA LEU A 145 -12.77 -29.17 -7.76
C LEU A 145 -12.80 -29.72 -9.19
N ARG A 146 -13.61 -30.75 -9.48
CA ARG A 146 -13.80 -31.28 -10.84
C ARG A 146 -14.79 -30.42 -11.65
N THR A 147 -15.51 -29.53 -10.99
CA THR A 147 -16.46 -28.60 -11.61
C THR A 147 -15.91 -27.18 -11.63
N LEU A 148 -16.28 -26.40 -12.66
CA LEU A 148 -15.87 -24.99 -12.74
C LEU A 148 -16.40 -24.17 -11.56
N GLU A 149 -17.63 -24.44 -11.12
CA GLU A 149 -18.24 -23.76 -9.98
C GLU A 149 -17.50 -24.06 -8.68
N GLY A 150 -17.16 -25.33 -8.43
CA GLY A 150 -16.39 -25.71 -7.24
C GLY A 150 -14.97 -25.15 -7.25
N GLN A 151 -14.31 -25.08 -8.40
CA GLN A 151 -13.02 -24.40 -8.55
C GLN A 151 -13.12 -22.90 -8.20
N GLN A 152 -14.16 -22.21 -8.68
CA GLN A 152 -14.36 -20.80 -8.37
C GLN A 152 -14.61 -20.56 -6.87
N LYS A 153 -15.50 -21.34 -6.25
CA LYS A 153 -15.79 -21.28 -4.80
C LYS A 153 -14.57 -21.61 -3.95
N PHE A 154 -13.76 -22.58 -4.39
CA PHE A 154 -12.51 -22.91 -3.73
C PHE A 154 -11.53 -21.74 -3.79
N VAL A 155 -11.29 -21.16 -4.98
CA VAL A 155 -10.36 -20.03 -5.14
C VAL A 155 -10.80 -18.83 -4.31
N GLU A 156 -12.11 -18.56 -4.24
CA GLU A 156 -12.65 -17.50 -3.40
C GLU A 156 -12.38 -17.76 -1.90
N SER A 157 -12.71 -18.96 -1.42
CA SER A 157 -12.52 -19.33 -0.01
C SER A 157 -11.04 -19.38 0.38
N ALA A 158 -10.19 -19.93 -0.48
CA ALA A 158 -8.75 -19.99 -0.30
C ALA A 158 -8.12 -18.59 -0.34
N SER A 159 -8.60 -17.71 -1.23
CA SER A 159 -8.12 -16.33 -1.30
C SER A 159 -8.45 -15.56 -0.02
N GLN A 160 -9.64 -15.76 0.57
CA GLN A 160 -9.97 -15.17 1.88
C GLN A 160 -9.04 -15.66 2.99
N ALA A 161 -8.67 -16.95 2.98
CA ALA A 161 -7.71 -17.52 3.93
C ALA A 161 -6.28 -16.97 3.77
N LEU A 162 -5.94 -16.48 2.57
CA LEU A 162 -4.63 -15.94 2.18
C LEU A 162 -4.65 -14.41 2.05
N GLU A 163 -5.46 -13.72 2.85
CA GLU A 163 -5.52 -12.24 2.90
C GLU A 163 -5.80 -11.57 1.54
N GLY A 164 -6.52 -12.27 0.65
CA GLY A 164 -6.87 -11.77 -0.68
C GLY A 164 -5.91 -12.23 -1.80
N ASP A 165 -4.88 -13.02 -1.52
CA ASP A 165 -3.95 -13.53 -2.54
C ASP A 165 -4.61 -14.60 -3.43
N ARG A 166 -5.22 -14.13 -4.53
CA ARG A 166 -5.90 -14.99 -5.51
C ARG A 166 -4.93 -15.84 -6.34
N LEU A 167 -3.68 -15.41 -6.50
CA LEU A 167 -2.71 -16.16 -7.31
C LEU A 167 -2.21 -17.38 -6.54
N GLN A 168 -1.89 -17.22 -5.25
CA GLN A 168 -1.56 -18.35 -4.40
C GLN A 168 -2.74 -19.30 -4.23
N ALA A 169 -3.97 -18.78 -4.07
CA ALA A 169 -5.17 -19.61 -4.05
C ALA A 169 -5.33 -20.46 -5.34
N ARG A 170 -5.08 -19.86 -6.51
CA ARG A 170 -5.07 -20.58 -7.80
C ARG A 170 -3.94 -21.59 -7.89
N LYS A 171 -2.73 -21.26 -7.41
CA LYS A 171 -1.61 -22.21 -7.37
C LYS A 171 -2.01 -23.45 -6.57
N VAL A 172 -2.54 -23.29 -5.36
CA VAL A 172 -3.01 -24.41 -4.52
C VAL A 172 -4.09 -25.21 -5.26
N MET A 173 -5.06 -24.56 -5.90
CA MET A 173 -6.07 -25.25 -6.69
C MET A 173 -5.44 -26.08 -7.83
N LEU A 174 -4.49 -25.52 -8.58
CA LEU A 174 -3.77 -26.23 -9.65
C LEU A 174 -3.00 -27.44 -9.12
N GLN A 175 -2.40 -27.31 -7.94
CA GLN A 175 -1.71 -28.41 -7.27
C GLN A 175 -2.67 -29.54 -6.90
N LEU A 176 -3.84 -29.16 -6.38
CA LEU A 176 -4.86 -30.13 -5.99
C LEU A 176 -5.44 -30.87 -7.19
N ILE A 177 -5.67 -30.21 -8.34
CA ILE A 177 -6.16 -30.89 -9.55
C ILE A 177 -5.05 -31.61 -10.33
N GLY A 178 -3.79 -31.54 -9.87
CA GLY A 178 -2.66 -32.24 -10.49
C GLY A 178 -2.08 -31.57 -11.73
N SER A 179 -2.31 -30.26 -11.90
CA SER A 179 -1.67 -29.44 -12.94
C SER A 179 -0.32 -28.86 -12.49
N THR A 180 0.00 -28.95 -11.21
CA THR A 180 1.32 -28.64 -10.64
C THR A 180 1.60 -29.60 -9.48
N LEU A 181 2.88 -29.81 -9.12
CA LEU A 181 3.24 -30.65 -7.97
C LEU A 181 3.09 -29.86 -6.67
N ILE A 182 2.69 -30.56 -5.61
CA ILE A 182 2.83 -30.05 -4.22
C ILE A 182 4.28 -30.32 -3.80
N LYS A 183 5.07 -29.26 -3.63
CA LYS A 183 6.45 -29.34 -3.14
C LYS A 183 6.47 -29.12 -1.62
N ASP A 184 7.57 -29.47 -0.97
CA ASP A 184 7.72 -29.29 0.47
C ASP A 184 7.51 -27.84 0.93
N THR A 185 7.91 -26.89 0.08
CA THR A 185 7.74 -25.46 0.32
C THR A 185 6.28 -24.99 0.29
N ASP A 186 5.37 -25.79 -0.27
CA ASP A 186 3.96 -25.44 -0.44
C ASP A 186 3.09 -25.88 0.74
N TYR A 187 3.54 -26.86 1.55
CA TYR A 187 2.76 -27.38 2.68
C TYR A 187 2.26 -26.31 3.65
N PRO A 188 3.02 -25.25 4.02
CA PRO A 188 2.50 -24.18 4.89
C PRO A 188 1.27 -23.48 4.30
N ILE A 189 1.31 -23.16 3.00
CA ILE A 189 0.22 -22.46 2.29
C ILE A 189 -0.97 -23.40 2.12
N VAL A 190 -0.73 -24.64 1.69
CA VAL A 190 -1.79 -25.66 1.57
C VAL A 190 -2.46 -25.90 2.92
N ALA A 191 -1.68 -26.01 4.00
CA ALA A 191 -2.22 -26.17 5.36
C ALA A 191 -3.06 -24.97 5.78
N GLN A 192 -2.62 -23.73 5.52
CA GLN A 192 -3.39 -22.53 5.83
C GLN A 192 -4.76 -22.55 5.13
N VAL A 193 -4.79 -22.89 3.84
CA VAL A 193 -6.03 -22.99 3.06
C VAL A 193 -6.92 -24.13 3.58
N MET A 194 -6.37 -25.34 3.74
CA MET A 194 -7.13 -26.50 4.24
C MET A 194 -7.65 -26.26 5.66
N ARG A 195 -6.88 -25.58 6.52
CA ARG A 195 -7.30 -25.25 7.88
C ARG A 195 -8.53 -24.34 7.90
N ALA A 196 -8.55 -23.35 7.02
CA ALA A 196 -9.66 -22.41 6.91
C ALA A 196 -10.92 -23.09 6.37
N ILE A 197 -10.79 -23.98 5.38
CA ILE A 197 -11.93 -24.59 4.68
C ILE A 197 -12.45 -25.84 5.41
N LEU A 198 -11.54 -26.75 5.76
CA LEU A 198 -11.86 -28.08 6.27
C LEU A 198 -11.75 -28.17 7.81
N GLY A 199 -11.09 -27.20 8.46
CA GLY A 199 -11.04 -27.06 9.92
C GLY A 199 -9.65 -27.25 10.55
N PRO A 200 -9.55 -27.11 11.89
CA PRO A 200 -8.27 -26.96 12.59
C PRO A 200 -7.34 -28.18 12.55
N LYS A 201 -7.85 -29.38 12.22
CA LYS A 201 -7.05 -30.62 12.09
C LYS A 201 -5.99 -30.52 10.99
N TRP A 202 -6.24 -29.68 9.99
CA TRP A 202 -5.38 -29.53 8.81
C TRP A 202 -4.20 -28.60 9.10
N THR A 203 -3.14 -29.19 9.62
CA THR A 203 -1.87 -28.49 9.88
C THR A 203 -0.80 -28.95 8.89
N MET A 204 0.28 -28.18 8.78
CA MET A 204 1.46 -28.58 7.97
C MET A 204 1.95 -29.97 8.37
N LEU A 205 2.08 -30.23 9.68
CA LEU A 205 2.50 -31.52 10.20
C LEU A 205 1.55 -32.65 9.77
N HIS A 206 0.23 -32.40 9.82
CA HIS A 206 -0.76 -33.39 9.40
C HIS A 206 -0.65 -33.69 7.90
N LEU A 207 -0.48 -32.68 7.05
CA LEU A 207 -0.30 -32.86 5.61
C LEU A 207 0.96 -33.65 5.27
N VAL A 208 2.09 -33.34 5.92
CA VAL A 208 3.36 -34.07 5.74
C VAL A 208 3.19 -35.53 6.17
N GLN A 209 2.63 -35.78 7.35
CA GLN A 209 2.35 -37.14 7.83
C GLN A 209 1.40 -37.92 6.92
N LEU A 210 0.44 -37.23 6.29
CA LEU A 210 -0.48 -37.82 5.35
C LEU A 210 0.23 -38.18 4.04
N ALA A 211 1.12 -37.29 3.56
CA ALA A 211 1.94 -37.53 2.39
C ALA A 211 2.89 -38.72 2.58
N ASP A 212 3.59 -38.81 3.73
CA ASP A 212 4.53 -39.90 4.05
C ASP A 212 3.85 -41.28 4.11
N LYS A 213 2.57 -41.32 4.51
CA LYS A 213 1.78 -42.55 4.58
C LYS A 213 1.26 -43.00 3.21
N MET A 214 1.34 -42.15 2.20
CA MET A 214 0.87 -42.46 0.85
C MET A 214 2.06 -42.92 0.01
N PRO A 215 2.09 -44.18 -0.48
CA PRO A 215 3.18 -44.64 -1.33
C PRO A 215 3.29 -43.76 -2.58
N THR A 216 4.49 -43.31 -2.91
CA THR A 216 4.83 -42.72 -4.21
C THR A 216 4.84 -43.83 -5.26
N ASP A 217 3.92 -43.75 -6.24
CA ASP A 217 4.01 -44.54 -7.48
C ASP A 217 5.02 -43.91 -8.44
#